data_AF-A0A1R4F9K2-F1
#
_entry.id   AF-A0A1R4F9K2-F1
#
_cell.length_a   1.000
_cell.length_b   1.000
_cell.length_c   1.000
_cell.angle_alpha   90.00
_cell.angle_beta   90.00
_cell.angle_gamma   90.00
#
_symmetry.space_group_name_H-M   'P 1'
#
loop_
_entity.id
_entity.type
_entity.pdbx_description
1 polymer ?
#
loop_
_entity_poly.entity_id
_entity_poly.type
_entity_poly.pdbx_seq_one_letter_code
_entity_poly.pdbx_strand_id
1 'polypeptide(L)'
;MIWEIDDKKPKIEGLDEDGRPDPQYAADLGLVPAPLGRRAVSSLIEFAIYGLLVAPFYIFVFPYLLRIFTGTLDWYGFFQHPNFIILLLVALFSTVLALAFIIVQIALHGSKGVTIGKAFVGIRSINVKTLEKPKIGRTLLRALVMYLSFMVPVIGPVLMFVSVFFDGEKRGRSWLDYVGNLWFIDIKKGLNPYDSKRMRIARKTLSVDATVEQEEQLPFLATAADARVQQSAPSAYVAPARTSSGVLGAASPSASAPSASAPPASAPQQPQQQAPVQQTAPVQQPPQQPQQPAQPIASAPPAPASAPYRPGSLSGVAPQQQPAPQQAAPQQSAPRNDGWSDATQIATPRPAVQPQAPVGGETIAPDALPDDVAETRLSSGRRPQQQPIVAVIQLDTGDRFDLSGSALIGRNPRPEPGETVAHALPIEDPTQSISKTHLFIEVTPAGISVVDRHSTNGSALDRQGTLTELVSGVPVPVQPGDVVRFGDRSLTFALSDQAGAS
;
A
#
# COMPACT_ATOMS: atom_id res chain seq x y z
N MET A 1 15.25 23.47 32.49
CA MET A 1 15.63 22.90 31.18
C MET A 1 14.42 22.21 30.62
N ILE A 2 13.88 22.72 29.52
CA ILE A 2 12.77 22.11 28.80
C ILE A 2 13.42 21.21 27.75
N TRP A 3 13.13 19.92 27.79
CA TRP A 3 13.56 18.99 26.77
C TRP A 3 12.76 19.31 25.51
N GLU A 4 13.41 19.99 24.57
CA GLU A 4 12.92 20.14 23.22
C GLU A 4 13.03 18.77 22.56
N ILE A 5 11.89 18.07 22.47
CA ILE A 5 11.79 16.86 21.66
C ILE A 5 11.95 17.35 20.22
N ASP A 6 13.16 17.23 19.70
CA ASP A 6 13.47 17.45 18.30
C ASP A 6 12.54 16.53 17.51
N ASP A 7 11.48 17.10 16.93
CA ASP A 7 10.55 16.47 15.98
C ASP A 7 11.37 16.09 14.74
N LYS A 8 12.22 15.07 14.89
CA LYS A 8 13.07 14.56 13.84
C LYS A 8 12.15 13.99 12.78
N LYS A 9 11.93 14.79 11.74
CA LYS A 9 11.34 14.34 10.49
C LYS A 9 11.94 12.97 10.17
N PRO A 10 11.11 11.94 9.92
CA PRO A 10 11.60 10.58 9.72
C PRO A 10 12.71 10.60 8.67
N LYS A 11 13.91 10.19 9.07
CA LYS A 11 15.07 10.13 8.18
C LYS A 11 14.75 9.14 7.07
N ILE A 12 14.70 9.63 5.83
CA ILE A 12 14.47 8.77 4.67
C ILE A 12 15.73 7.94 4.47
N GLU A 13 15.65 6.65 4.76
CA GLU A 13 16.73 5.69 4.53
C GLU A 13 17.01 5.52 3.03
N GLY A 14 18.25 5.18 2.67
CA GLY A 14 18.64 4.94 1.27
C GLY A 14 18.83 6.20 0.42
N LEU A 15 19.14 7.32 1.05
CA LEU A 15 19.60 8.54 0.38
C LEU A 15 21.09 8.72 0.61
N ASP A 16 21.81 9.18 -0.41
CA ASP A 16 23.21 9.62 -0.31
C ASP A 16 23.33 10.96 0.44
N GLU A 17 24.57 11.43 0.64
CA GLU A 17 24.86 12.70 1.33
C GLU A 17 24.21 13.91 0.63
N ASP A 18 23.96 13.81 -0.68
CA ASP A 18 23.30 14.83 -1.50
C ASP A 18 21.76 14.68 -1.52
N GLY A 19 21.20 13.72 -0.79
CA GLY A 19 19.75 13.46 -0.73
C GLY A 19 19.17 12.81 -2.00
N ARG A 20 20.02 12.16 -2.82
CA ARG A 20 19.65 11.37 -3.99
C ARG A 20 19.46 9.90 -3.60
N PRO A 21 18.55 9.17 -4.26
CA PRO A 21 18.34 7.75 -4.00
C PRO A 21 19.56 6.89 -4.29
N ASP A 22 20.06 6.18 -3.29
CA ASP A 22 21.15 5.22 -3.43
C ASP A 22 20.65 3.94 -4.14
N PRO A 23 21.24 3.55 -5.29
CA PRO A 23 20.88 2.30 -5.97
C PRO A 23 21.33 1.04 -5.23
N GLN A 24 22.41 1.11 -4.43
CA GLN A 24 22.93 -0.04 -3.70
C GLN A 24 21.99 -0.41 -2.56
N TYR A 25 21.62 0.54 -1.70
CA TYR A 25 20.61 0.31 -0.65
C TYR A 25 19.31 -0.35 -1.17
N ALA A 26 18.82 0.08 -2.34
CA ALA A 26 17.63 -0.53 -2.94
C ALA A 26 17.88 -1.98 -3.41
N ALA A 27 19.07 -2.27 -3.96
CA ALA A 27 19.46 -3.63 -4.35
C ALA A 27 19.63 -4.54 -3.13
N ASP A 28 20.21 -4.02 -2.03
CA ASP A 28 20.43 -4.74 -0.78
C ASP A 28 19.10 -5.09 -0.09
N LEU A 29 18.08 -4.23 -0.24
CA LEU A 29 16.70 -4.55 0.17
C LEU A 29 16.07 -5.68 -0.66
N GLY A 30 16.70 -6.11 -1.75
CA GLY A 30 16.18 -7.10 -2.68
C GLY A 30 15.21 -6.55 -3.72
N LEU A 31 15.21 -5.23 -3.96
CA LEU A 31 14.40 -4.61 -5.01
C LEU A 31 15.07 -4.77 -6.37
N VAL A 32 14.35 -5.35 -7.32
CA VAL A 32 14.85 -5.59 -8.69
C VAL A 32 14.22 -4.58 -9.66
N PRO A 33 15.01 -3.81 -10.44
CA PRO A 33 14.45 -2.90 -11.41
C PRO A 33 13.68 -3.66 -12.49
N ALA A 34 12.48 -3.18 -12.83
CA ALA A 34 11.70 -3.76 -13.91
C ALA A 34 12.43 -3.56 -15.26
N PRO A 35 12.55 -4.59 -16.11
CA PRO A 35 13.22 -4.46 -17.40
C PRO A 35 12.36 -3.65 -18.37
N LEU A 36 13.04 -2.93 -19.28
CA LEU A 36 12.40 -2.02 -20.23
C LEU A 36 11.33 -2.70 -21.08
N GLY A 37 11.56 -3.94 -21.53
CA GLY A 37 10.58 -4.70 -22.31
C GLY A 37 9.24 -4.89 -21.59
N ARG A 38 9.25 -5.22 -20.29
CA ARG A 38 7.99 -5.37 -19.52
C ARG A 38 7.33 -4.03 -19.24
N ARG A 39 8.10 -2.95 -19.06
CA ARG A 39 7.56 -1.59 -18.97
C ARG A 39 6.88 -1.17 -20.28
N ALA A 40 7.50 -1.50 -21.42
CA ALA A 40 6.94 -1.24 -22.75
C ALA A 40 5.65 -2.02 -22.99
N VAL A 41 5.63 -3.33 -22.69
CA VAL A 41 4.41 -4.16 -22.79
C VAL A 41 3.30 -3.63 -21.88
N SER A 42 3.61 -3.23 -20.65
CA SER A 42 2.63 -2.60 -19.77
C SER A 42 2.04 -1.35 -20.40
N SER A 43 2.86 -0.45 -20.98
CA SER A 43 2.37 0.77 -21.62
C SER A 43 1.55 0.48 -22.88
N LEU A 44 1.95 -0.52 -23.67
CA LEU A 44 1.22 -0.96 -24.85
C LEU A 44 -0.19 -1.46 -24.50
N ILE A 45 -0.33 -2.22 -23.40
CA ILE A 45 -1.64 -2.66 -22.89
C ILE A 45 -2.53 -1.45 -22.55
N GLU A 46 -1.99 -0.43 -21.86
CA GLU A 46 -2.76 0.78 -21.55
C GLU A 46 -3.22 1.51 -22.82
N PHE A 47 -2.32 1.68 -23.79
CA PHE A 47 -2.66 2.32 -25.06
C PHE A 47 -3.64 1.51 -25.89
N ALA A 48 -3.56 0.18 -25.86
CA ALA A 48 -4.51 -0.69 -26.54
C ALA A 48 -5.92 -0.57 -25.95
N ILE A 49 -6.03 -0.58 -24.61
CA ILE A 49 -7.32 -0.41 -23.93
C ILE A 49 -7.88 1.00 -24.21
N TYR A 50 -7.06 2.04 -24.06
CA TYR A 50 -7.48 3.41 -24.36
C TYR A 50 -7.91 3.56 -25.82
N GLY A 51 -7.12 3.03 -26.76
CA GLY A 51 -7.43 3.02 -28.19
C GLY A 51 -8.75 2.32 -28.49
N LEU A 52 -9.03 1.19 -27.83
CA LEU A 52 -10.30 0.48 -27.96
C LEU A 52 -11.49 1.32 -27.47
N LEU A 53 -11.33 2.04 -26.35
CA LEU A 53 -12.38 2.91 -25.81
C LEU A 53 -12.70 4.11 -26.71
N VAL A 54 -11.68 4.66 -27.39
CA VAL A 54 -11.85 5.82 -28.29
C VAL A 54 -12.09 5.39 -29.75
N ALA A 55 -11.90 4.11 -30.10
CA ALA A 55 -12.07 3.62 -31.46
C ALA A 55 -13.43 3.98 -32.09
N PRO A 56 -14.59 3.88 -31.40
CA PRO A 56 -15.87 4.28 -31.99
C PRO A 56 -15.91 5.76 -32.40
N PHE A 57 -15.30 6.66 -31.62
CA PHE A 57 -15.17 8.07 -32.02
C PHE A 57 -14.37 8.22 -33.31
N TYR A 58 -13.21 7.56 -33.42
CA TYR A 58 -12.37 7.65 -34.62
C TYR A 58 -12.99 6.98 -35.85
N ILE A 59 -13.78 5.92 -35.68
CA ILE A 59 -14.42 5.20 -36.78
C ILE A 59 -15.66 5.94 -37.28
N PHE A 60 -16.52 6.43 -36.37
CA PHE A 60 -17.83 6.97 -36.74
C PHE A 60 -17.87 8.50 -36.78
N VAL A 61 -17.20 9.19 -35.85
CA VAL A 61 -17.33 10.64 -35.68
C VAL A 61 -16.22 11.40 -36.41
N PHE A 62 -14.97 10.95 -36.27
CA PHE A 62 -13.81 11.61 -36.85
C PHE A 62 -13.88 11.81 -38.38
N PRO A 63 -14.41 10.88 -39.21
CA PRO A 63 -14.54 11.12 -40.64
C PRO A 63 -15.45 12.30 -40.98
N TYR A 64 -16.49 12.57 -40.19
CA TYR A 64 -17.34 13.75 -40.36
C TYR A 64 -16.61 15.03 -39.98
N LEU A 65 -15.83 15.01 -38.89
CA LEU A 65 -14.97 16.14 -38.53
C LEU A 65 -13.93 16.44 -39.61
N LEU A 66 -13.34 15.41 -40.21
CA LEU A 66 -12.41 15.56 -41.33
C LEU A 66 -13.10 16.15 -42.57
N ARG A 67 -14.34 15.76 -42.85
CA ARG A 67 -15.15 16.35 -43.92
C ARG A 67 -15.44 17.84 -43.69
N ILE A 68 -15.72 18.22 -42.45
CA ILE A 68 -15.89 19.63 -42.06
C ILE A 68 -14.58 20.38 -42.23
N PHE A 69 -13.47 19.83 -41.74
CA PHE A 69 -12.15 20.44 -41.85
C PHE A 69 -11.70 20.63 -43.30
N THR A 70 -12.03 19.69 -44.18
CA THR A 70 -11.73 19.76 -45.62
C THR A 70 -12.73 20.62 -46.42
N GLY A 71 -13.76 21.17 -45.77
CA GLY A 71 -14.78 22.01 -46.40
C GLY A 71 -15.82 21.25 -47.23
N THR A 72 -15.83 19.91 -47.18
CA THR A 72 -16.80 19.08 -47.90
C THR A 72 -18.16 18.98 -47.20
N LEU A 73 -18.22 19.33 -45.92
CA LEU A 73 -19.45 19.39 -45.12
C LEU A 73 -19.44 20.69 -44.31
N ASP A 74 -20.50 21.50 -44.40
CA ASP A 74 -20.62 22.69 -43.56
C ASP A 74 -21.17 22.34 -42.15
N TRP A 75 -20.90 23.19 -41.16
CA TRP A 75 -21.37 23.00 -39.79
C TRP A 75 -22.89 22.90 -39.71
N TYR A 76 -23.61 23.74 -40.46
CA TYR A 76 -25.07 23.69 -40.52
C TYR A 76 -25.55 22.33 -41.07
N GLY A 77 -24.91 21.84 -42.14
CA GLY A 77 -25.21 20.54 -42.74
C GLY A 77 -24.89 19.36 -41.80
N PHE A 78 -23.85 19.47 -40.98
CA PHE A 78 -23.52 18.48 -39.97
C PHE A 78 -24.59 18.37 -38.88
N PHE A 79 -25.06 19.50 -38.34
CA PHE A 79 -26.08 19.51 -37.29
C PHE A 79 -27.45 19.01 -37.77
N GLN A 80 -27.75 19.18 -39.06
CA GLN A 80 -28.98 18.68 -39.68
C GLN A 80 -28.87 17.27 -40.25
N HIS A 81 -27.68 16.67 -40.21
CA HIS A 81 -27.47 15.33 -40.74
C HIS A 81 -28.35 14.32 -39.98
N PRO A 82 -29.04 13.37 -40.65
CA PRO A 82 -29.92 12.40 -39.98
C PRO A 82 -29.23 11.61 -38.86
N ASN A 83 -27.95 11.30 -39.04
CA ASN A 83 -27.13 10.59 -38.06
C ASN A 83 -26.56 11.47 -36.93
N PHE A 84 -26.83 12.78 -36.89
CA PHE A 84 -26.19 13.70 -35.94
C PHE A 84 -26.33 13.23 -34.49
N ILE A 85 -27.54 12.83 -34.07
CA ILE A 85 -27.79 12.36 -32.71
C ILE A 85 -26.99 11.10 -32.38
N ILE A 86 -26.90 10.14 -33.31
CA ILE A 86 -26.11 8.93 -33.13
C ILE A 86 -24.62 9.27 -33.02
N LEU A 87 -24.11 10.15 -33.87
CA LEU A 87 -22.71 10.61 -33.82
C LEU A 87 -22.39 11.32 -32.51
N LEU A 88 -23.31 12.17 -32.02
CA LEU A 88 -23.18 12.84 -30.73
C LEU A 88 -23.13 11.84 -29.57
N LEU A 89 -24.03 10.84 -29.57
CA LEU A 89 -24.05 9.80 -28.55
C LEU A 89 -22.78 8.95 -28.56
N VAL A 90 -22.28 8.57 -29.74
CA VAL A 90 -21.02 7.84 -29.89
C VAL A 90 -19.84 8.67 -29.40
N ALA A 91 -19.80 9.96 -29.72
CA ALA A 91 -18.76 10.86 -29.25
C ALA A 91 -18.76 11.01 -27.73
N LEU A 92 -19.94 11.27 -27.15
CA LEU A 92 -20.12 11.41 -25.71
C LEU A 92 -19.72 10.13 -24.98
N PHE A 93 -20.23 8.98 -25.42
CA PHE A 93 -19.95 7.68 -24.82
C PHE A 93 -18.46 7.35 -24.84
N SER A 94 -17.82 7.49 -26.00
CA SER A 94 -16.37 7.25 -26.15
C SER A 94 -15.56 8.17 -25.24
N THR A 95 -15.93 9.45 -25.16
CA THR A 95 -15.24 10.45 -24.33
C THR A 95 -15.40 10.17 -22.84
N VAL A 96 -16.61 9.87 -22.39
CA VAL A 96 -16.91 9.56 -20.98
C VAL A 96 -16.16 8.29 -20.54
N LEU A 97 -16.18 7.23 -21.35
CA LEU A 97 -15.45 6.00 -21.05
C LEU A 97 -13.94 6.22 -21.02
N ALA A 98 -13.40 6.95 -21.99
CA ALA A 98 -11.98 7.29 -22.02
C ALA A 98 -11.58 8.09 -20.77
N LEU A 99 -12.36 9.12 -20.40
CA LEU A 99 -12.09 9.94 -19.21
C LEU A 99 -12.19 9.11 -17.92
N ALA A 100 -13.23 8.28 -17.78
CA ALA A 100 -13.39 7.39 -16.64
C ALA A 100 -12.20 6.43 -16.52
N PHE A 101 -11.76 5.84 -17.64
CA PHE A 101 -10.58 4.99 -17.68
C PHE A 101 -9.32 5.74 -17.21
N ILE A 102 -9.07 6.95 -17.71
CA ILE A 102 -7.92 7.77 -17.31
C ILE A 102 -7.95 8.06 -15.81
N ILE A 103 -9.09 8.49 -15.28
CA ILE A 103 -9.26 8.80 -13.85
C ILE A 103 -8.99 7.55 -13.01
N VAL A 104 -9.54 6.40 -13.40
CA VAL A 104 -9.31 5.12 -12.71
C VAL A 104 -7.83 4.72 -12.77
N GLN A 105 -7.15 4.85 -13.91
CA GLN A 105 -5.73 4.54 -14.00
C GLN A 105 -4.89 5.46 -13.10
N ILE A 106 -5.18 6.76 -13.07
CA ILE A 106 -4.47 7.71 -12.19
C ILE A 106 -4.72 7.36 -10.72
N ALA A 107 -5.97 7.07 -10.35
CA ALA A 107 -6.35 6.67 -9.00
C ALA A 107 -5.64 5.38 -8.57
N LEU A 108 -5.64 4.34 -9.40
CA LEU A 108 -4.95 3.08 -9.12
C LEU A 108 -3.43 3.26 -9.06
N HIS A 109 -2.86 4.08 -9.94
CA HIS A 109 -1.41 4.32 -9.95
C HIS A 109 -0.97 5.07 -8.70
N GLY A 110 -1.71 6.10 -8.29
CA GLY A 110 -1.41 6.90 -7.11
C GLY A 110 -1.80 6.27 -5.77
N SER A 111 -2.74 5.31 -5.73
CA SER A 111 -3.14 4.65 -4.47
C SER A 111 -2.50 3.27 -4.29
N LYS A 112 -2.29 2.53 -5.37
CA LYS A 112 -1.83 1.13 -5.37
C LYS A 112 -0.54 0.91 -6.17
N GLY A 113 0.06 1.96 -6.73
CA GLY A 113 1.29 1.85 -7.53
C GLY A 113 1.13 1.07 -8.84
N VAL A 114 -0.10 0.82 -9.28
CA VAL A 114 -0.38 -0.01 -10.46
C VAL A 114 -1.38 0.62 -11.41
N THR A 115 -1.21 0.23 -12.65
CA THR A 115 -2.20 0.37 -13.72
C THR A 115 -2.56 -1.04 -14.19
N ILE A 116 -3.58 -1.19 -15.03
CA ILE A 116 -4.03 -2.52 -15.50
C ILE A 116 -2.87 -3.31 -16.14
N GLY A 117 -2.12 -2.68 -17.04
CA GLY A 117 -0.95 -3.26 -17.69
C GLY A 117 0.15 -3.63 -16.70
N LYS A 118 0.41 -2.80 -15.68
CA LYS A 118 1.45 -3.08 -14.67
C LYS A 118 1.09 -4.29 -13.82
N ALA A 119 -0.18 -4.37 -13.42
CA ALA A 119 -0.71 -5.53 -12.70
C ALA A 119 -0.55 -6.81 -13.54
N PHE A 120 -0.86 -6.74 -14.84
CA PHE A 120 -0.74 -7.88 -15.76
C PHE A 120 0.70 -8.37 -15.90
N VAL A 121 1.68 -7.48 -16.06
CA VAL A 121 3.09 -7.88 -16.24
C VAL A 121 3.83 -8.16 -14.93
N GLY A 122 3.26 -7.77 -13.78
CA GLY A 122 3.88 -7.91 -12.45
C GLY A 122 4.92 -6.84 -12.15
N ILE A 123 4.61 -5.58 -12.47
CA ILE A 123 5.42 -4.41 -12.12
C ILE A 123 4.69 -3.58 -11.06
N ARG A 124 5.44 -3.01 -10.12
CA ARG A 124 4.94 -1.97 -9.20
C ARG A 124 5.71 -0.67 -9.41
N SER A 125 5.03 0.45 -9.26
CA SER A 125 5.65 1.79 -9.31
C SER A 125 5.81 2.29 -7.89
N ILE A 126 7.01 2.67 -7.48
CA ILE A 126 7.27 3.22 -6.15
C ILE A 126 7.85 4.63 -6.25
N ASN A 127 7.79 5.37 -5.16
CA ASN A 127 8.55 6.60 -5.03
C ASN A 127 10.05 6.26 -4.98
N VAL A 128 10.84 6.90 -5.83
CA VAL A 128 12.27 6.57 -5.93
C VAL A 128 13.07 6.93 -4.67
N LYS A 129 12.63 7.92 -3.88
CA LYS A 129 13.29 8.34 -2.64
C LYS A 129 12.84 7.52 -1.44
N THR A 130 11.52 7.41 -1.24
CA THR A 130 10.98 6.77 -0.02
C THR A 130 10.79 5.26 -0.16
N LEU A 131 10.81 4.73 -1.38
CA LEU A 131 10.48 3.35 -1.73
C LEU A 131 9.03 2.95 -1.39
N GLU A 132 8.18 3.93 -1.09
CA GLU A 132 6.77 3.74 -0.75
C GLU A 132 5.85 3.87 -1.96
N LYS A 133 4.54 3.82 -1.72
CA LYS A 133 3.51 4.08 -2.72
C LYS A 133 3.69 5.48 -3.33
N PRO A 134 3.46 5.64 -4.65
CA PRO A 134 3.41 6.94 -5.29
C PRO A 134 2.37 7.84 -4.62
N LYS A 135 2.58 9.16 -4.66
CA LYS A 135 1.55 10.11 -4.24
C LYS A 135 0.64 10.43 -5.42
N ILE A 136 -0.68 10.50 -5.18
CA ILE A 136 -1.69 10.77 -6.22
C ILE A 136 -1.40 12.06 -7.01
N GLY A 137 -0.91 13.11 -6.35
CA GLY A 137 -0.56 14.37 -7.01
C GLY A 137 0.62 14.24 -7.98
N ARG A 138 1.61 13.40 -7.64
CA ARG A 138 2.76 13.14 -8.53
C ARG A 138 2.37 12.27 -9.71
N THR A 139 1.50 11.28 -9.51
CA THR A 139 0.95 10.48 -10.61
C THR A 139 0.05 11.29 -11.53
N LEU A 140 -0.74 12.22 -10.98
CA LEU A 140 -1.54 13.17 -11.76
C LEU A 140 -0.64 14.11 -12.58
N LEU A 141 0.38 14.70 -11.98
CA LEU A 141 1.34 15.56 -12.68
C LEU A 141 2.03 14.80 -13.83
N ARG A 142 2.48 13.57 -13.57
CA ARG A 142 3.05 12.69 -14.61
C ARG A 142 2.05 12.43 -15.74
N ALA A 143 0.79 12.16 -15.41
CA ALA A 143 -0.25 11.95 -16.42
C ALA A 143 -0.51 13.22 -17.23
N LEU A 144 -0.59 14.38 -16.59
CA LEU A 144 -0.77 15.67 -17.25
C LEU A 144 0.36 15.95 -18.24
N VAL A 145 1.63 15.74 -17.85
CA VAL A 145 2.78 15.92 -18.75
C VAL A 145 2.71 14.93 -19.92
N MET A 146 2.31 13.69 -19.67
CA MET A 146 2.07 12.72 -20.75
C MET A 146 0.99 13.23 -21.72
N TYR A 147 -0.17 13.67 -21.23
CA TYR A 147 -1.25 14.18 -22.10
C TYR A 147 -0.85 15.44 -22.84
N LEU A 148 -0.12 16.35 -22.19
CA LEU A 148 0.38 17.56 -22.83
C LEU A 148 1.37 17.26 -23.95
N SER A 149 2.13 16.15 -23.85
CA SER A 149 3.02 15.71 -24.94
C SER A 149 2.26 15.38 -26.23
N PHE A 150 0.98 14.99 -26.16
CA PHE A 150 0.15 14.74 -27.35
C PHE A 150 -0.24 16.01 -28.13
N MET A 151 0.09 17.22 -27.64
CA MET A 151 -0.02 18.45 -28.43
C MET A 151 0.84 18.41 -29.70
N VAL A 152 1.94 17.63 -29.68
CA VAL A 152 2.68 17.24 -30.89
C VAL A 152 2.40 15.75 -31.12
N PRO A 153 1.40 15.39 -31.95
CA PRO A 153 0.96 14.01 -32.09
C PRO A 153 2.10 13.08 -32.49
N VAL A 154 2.11 11.88 -31.92
CA VAL A 154 3.13 10.82 -32.13
C VAL A 154 4.52 11.19 -31.61
N ILE A 155 5.13 12.29 -32.06
CA ILE A 155 6.50 12.67 -31.73
C ILE A 155 6.63 12.98 -30.23
N GLY A 156 5.74 13.78 -29.65
CA GLY A 156 5.81 14.17 -28.24
C GLY A 156 5.82 12.97 -27.29
N PRO A 157 4.81 12.06 -27.36
CA PRO A 157 4.79 10.85 -26.54
C PRO A 157 5.99 9.92 -26.80
N VAL A 158 6.41 9.75 -28.05
CA VAL A 158 7.59 8.92 -28.39
C VAL A 158 8.84 9.48 -27.72
N LEU A 159 9.08 10.79 -27.77
CA LEU A 159 10.21 11.42 -27.09
C LEU A 159 10.17 11.18 -25.58
N MET A 160 8.99 11.27 -24.96
CA MET A 160 8.82 10.99 -23.54
C MET A 160 9.23 9.55 -23.17
N PHE A 161 8.94 8.55 -24.00
CA PHE A 161 9.37 7.17 -23.75
C PHE A 161 10.84 6.91 -24.10
N VAL A 162 11.34 7.49 -25.18
CA VAL A 162 12.74 7.35 -25.61
C VAL A 162 13.69 8.04 -24.62
N SER A 163 13.22 9.03 -23.86
CA SER A 163 13.99 9.71 -22.81
C SER A 163 14.65 8.77 -21.78
N VAL A 164 14.16 7.53 -21.64
CA VAL A 164 14.78 6.49 -20.79
C VAL A 164 16.24 6.21 -21.15
N PHE A 165 16.61 6.30 -22.43
CA PHE A 165 17.99 6.06 -22.88
C PHE A 165 18.94 7.21 -22.53
N PHE A 166 18.39 8.36 -22.11
CA PHE A 166 19.13 9.54 -21.67
C PHE A 166 19.16 9.65 -20.13
N ASP A 167 18.84 8.57 -19.42
CA ASP A 167 18.89 8.53 -17.96
C ASP A 167 20.35 8.48 -17.46
N GLY A 168 20.84 9.64 -17.00
CA GLY A 168 22.18 9.78 -16.44
C GLY A 168 22.42 8.95 -15.17
N GLU A 169 21.36 8.60 -14.44
CA GLU A 169 21.45 7.80 -13.21
C GLU A 169 21.43 6.28 -13.47
N LYS A 170 21.31 5.86 -14.74
CA LYS A 170 21.27 4.44 -15.17
C LYS A 170 20.23 3.58 -14.43
N ARG A 171 19.15 4.19 -13.90
CA ARG A 171 18.02 3.50 -13.23
C ARG A 171 16.89 3.13 -14.21
N GLY A 172 17.01 3.57 -15.46
CA GLY A 172 16.05 3.38 -16.55
C GLY A 172 14.80 4.25 -16.39
N ARG A 173 14.91 5.47 -15.84
CA ARG A 173 13.77 6.38 -15.67
C ARG A 173 13.61 7.30 -16.87
N SER A 174 12.38 7.43 -17.36
CA SER A 174 12.03 8.44 -18.35
C SER A 174 11.87 9.82 -17.70
N TRP A 175 11.83 10.89 -18.50
CA TRP A 175 11.43 12.23 -18.04
C TRP A 175 10.07 12.22 -17.32
N LEU A 176 9.12 11.40 -17.76
CA LEU A 176 7.85 11.23 -17.07
C LEU A 176 8.03 10.66 -15.65
N ASP A 177 8.99 9.77 -15.47
CA ASP A 177 9.25 9.14 -14.19
C ASP A 177 10.02 10.07 -13.26
N TYR A 178 10.89 10.93 -13.82
CA TYR A 178 11.49 12.05 -13.10
C TYR A 178 10.44 13.02 -12.57
N VAL A 179 9.50 13.47 -13.42
CA VAL A 179 8.37 14.32 -13.01
C VAL A 179 7.55 13.68 -11.88
N GLY A 180 7.29 12.37 -12.01
CA GLY A 180 6.52 11.60 -11.04
C GLY A 180 7.28 11.17 -9.78
N ASN A 181 8.60 11.38 -9.70
CA ASN A 181 9.49 10.74 -8.71
C ASN A 181 9.30 9.21 -8.65
N LEU A 182 9.12 8.55 -9.80
CA LEU A 182 8.79 7.14 -9.87
C LEU A 182 9.98 6.27 -10.21
N TRP A 183 9.96 5.06 -9.67
CA TRP A 183 10.81 3.96 -10.09
C TRP A 183 9.99 2.68 -10.18
N PHE A 184 10.30 1.81 -11.15
CA PHE A 184 9.51 0.61 -11.42
C PHE A 184 10.26 -0.65 -10.99
N ILE A 185 9.61 -1.43 -10.13
CA ILE A 185 10.13 -2.66 -9.55
C ILE A 185 9.44 -3.86 -10.16
N ASP A 186 10.24 -4.89 -10.43
CA ASP A 186 9.76 -6.22 -10.77
C ASP A 186 9.43 -7.02 -9.50
N ILE A 187 8.15 -7.23 -9.24
CA ILE A 187 7.70 -8.01 -8.07
C ILE A 187 7.64 -9.52 -8.33
N LYS A 188 7.92 -9.97 -9.57
CA LYS A 188 8.03 -11.41 -9.87
C LYS A 188 9.42 -11.95 -9.54
N LYS A 189 10.46 -11.12 -9.68
CA LYS A 189 11.85 -11.50 -9.40
C LYS A 189 12.42 -10.87 -8.12
N GLY A 190 11.86 -9.75 -7.66
CA GLY A 190 12.34 -9.03 -6.48
C GLY A 190 11.30 -8.98 -5.35
N LEU A 191 11.73 -8.37 -4.25
CA LEU A 191 10.87 -8.07 -3.11
C LEU A 191 9.73 -7.13 -3.54
N ASN A 192 8.51 -7.43 -3.09
CA ASN A 192 7.37 -6.53 -3.26
C ASN A 192 7.43 -5.39 -2.23
N PRO A 193 7.59 -4.11 -2.66
CA PRO A 193 7.70 -2.98 -1.74
C PRO A 193 6.46 -2.74 -0.89
N TYR A 194 5.31 -3.30 -1.26
CA TYR A 194 4.06 -3.12 -0.53
C TYR A 194 3.75 -4.24 0.47
N ASP A 195 4.62 -5.25 0.56
CA ASP A 195 4.60 -6.19 1.67
C ASP A 195 5.35 -5.57 2.85
N SER A 196 4.59 -4.94 3.76
CA SER A 196 5.14 -4.22 4.91
C SER A 196 5.97 -5.12 5.81
N LYS A 197 5.56 -6.38 6.00
CA LYS A 197 6.28 -7.35 6.84
C LYS A 197 7.63 -7.69 6.22
N ARG A 198 7.66 -8.03 4.93
CA ARG A 198 8.91 -8.39 4.24
C ARG A 198 9.85 -7.20 4.10
N MET A 199 9.32 -6.00 3.79
CA MET A 199 10.12 -4.77 3.76
C MET A 199 10.72 -4.43 5.13
N ARG A 200 9.96 -4.60 6.22
CA ARG A 200 10.49 -4.39 7.58
C ARG A 200 11.59 -5.38 7.93
N ILE A 201 11.42 -6.65 7.55
CA ILE A 201 12.46 -7.66 7.75
C ILE A 201 13.71 -7.28 6.96
N ALA A 202 13.58 -6.95 5.67
CA ALA A 202 14.71 -6.55 4.82
C ALA A 202 15.46 -5.34 5.39
N ARG A 203 14.75 -4.27 5.77
CA ARG A 203 15.37 -3.09 6.43
C ARG A 203 16.08 -3.46 7.72
N LYS A 204 15.47 -4.32 8.56
CA LYS A 204 16.07 -4.75 9.81
C LYS A 204 17.35 -5.55 9.58
N THR A 205 17.34 -6.48 8.62
CA THR A 205 18.54 -7.25 8.26
C THR A 205 19.69 -6.33 7.84
N LEU A 206 19.43 -5.37 6.94
CA LEU A 206 20.46 -4.41 6.52
C LEU A 206 20.97 -3.52 7.66
N SER A 207 20.08 -3.09 8.56
CA SER A 207 20.51 -2.28 9.71
C SER A 207 21.41 -3.07 10.68
N VAL A 208 21.16 -4.37 10.84
CA VAL A 208 21.98 -5.25 11.68
C VAL A 208 23.33 -5.48 11.00
N ASP A 209 23.34 -5.81 9.70
CA ASP A 209 24.57 -6.03 8.95
C ASP A 209 25.46 -4.78 8.96
N ALA A 210 24.89 -3.59 8.77
CA ALA A 210 25.61 -2.31 8.87
C ALA A 210 26.17 -2.03 10.28
N THR A 211 25.47 -2.48 11.34
CA THR A 211 25.95 -2.33 12.71
C THR A 211 27.14 -3.26 12.97
N VAL A 212 27.08 -4.50 12.48
CA VAL A 212 28.17 -5.48 12.59
C VAL A 212 29.41 -4.98 11.83
N GLU A 213 29.25 -4.46 10.62
CA GLU A 213 30.36 -3.88 9.85
C GLU A 213 30.98 -2.65 10.55
N GLN A 214 30.16 -1.81 11.19
CA GLN A 214 30.68 -0.69 11.99
C GLN A 214 31.43 -1.15 13.24
N GLU A 215 30.96 -2.18 13.94
CA GLU A 215 31.65 -2.76 15.10
C GLU A 215 33.00 -3.39 14.71
N GLU A 216 33.11 -4.01 13.54
CA GLU A 216 34.38 -4.55 13.02
C GLU A 216 35.40 -3.46 12.62
N GLN A 217 34.93 -2.29 12.17
CA GLN A 217 35.80 -1.18 11.75
C GLN A 217 36.32 -0.31 12.90
N LEU A 218 35.71 -0.38 14.08
CA LEU A 218 36.21 0.32 15.26
C LEU A 218 37.46 -0.42 15.77
N PRO A 219 38.60 0.28 16.00
CA PRO A 219 39.76 -0.36 16.62
C PRO A 219 39.33 -0.90 17.99
N PHE A 220 39.37 -2.22 18.16
CA PHE A 220 39.02 -2.88 19.42
C PHE A 220 39.83 -2.28 20.56
N LEU A 221 39.22 -1.37 21.33
CA LEU A 221 39.78 -0.81 22.57
C LEU A 221 40.04 -1.90 23.63
N ALA A 222 39.48 -3.10 23.43
CA ALA A 222 39.73 -4.28 24.24
C ALA A 222 41.12 -4.93 24.01
N THR A 223 41.96 -4.44 23.09
CA THR A 223 43.31 -5.01 22.83
C THR A 223 44.42 -3.95 22.71
N ALA A 224 44.25 -2.77 23.31
CA ALA A 224 45.28 -1.73 23.31
C ALA A 224 45.95 -1.49 24.68
N ALA A 225 45.71 -2.34 25.69
CA ALA A 225 46.33 -2.18 27.01
C ALA A 225 47.62 -2.99 27.22
N ASP A 226 47.96 -3.98 26.38
CA ASP A 226 49.16 -4.81 26.59
C ASP A 226 49.89 -5.19 25.29
N ALA A 227 50.26 -4.19 24.49
CA ALA A 227 51.15 -4.40 23.34
C ALA A 227 52.64 -4.64 23.75
N ARG A 228 52.95 -4.90 25.03
CA ARG A 228 54.31 -5.19 25.49
C ARG A 228 54.50 -6.51 26.24
N VAL A 229 53.46 -7.31 26.41
CA VAL A 229 53.58 -8.62 27.09
C VAL A 229 52.67 -9.66 26.41
N GLN A 230 52.90 -10.00 25.14
CA GLN A 230 52.27 -11.21 24.58
C GLN A 230 53.06 -11.83 23.42
N GLN A 231 54.33 -12.16 23.66
CA GLN A 231 55.03 -13.20 22.90
C GLN A 231 55.05 -14.48 23.73
N SER A 232 53.88 -15.07 24.01
CA SER A 232 53.74 -16.44 24.51
C SER A 232 52.27 -16.88 24.52
N ALA A 233 51.97 -17.91 23.72
CA ALA A 233 50.78 -18.77 23.68
C ALA A 233 49.44 -18.21 23.10
N PRO A 234 48.75 -18.96 22.23
CA PRO A 234 47.47 -18.56 21.66
C PRO A 234 46.33 -19.04 22.57
N SER A 235 45.68 -18.14 23.30
CA SER A 235 44.32 -18.38 23.79
C SER A 235 43.37 -17.59 22.90
N ALA A 236 42.93 -18.20 21.81
CA ALA A 236 41.80 -17.70 21.04
C ALA A 236 40.59 -17.65 21.98
N TYR A 237 40.14 -16.43 22.30
CA TYR A 237 38.89 -16.23 23.02
C TYR A 237 37.74 -16.68 22.11
N VAL A 238 37.21 -17.88 22.37
CA VAL A 238 36.02 -18.38 21.70
C VAL A 238 34.82 -17.83 22.45
N ALA A 239 34.11 -16.88 21.84
CA ALA A 239 32.82 -16.43 22.36
C ALA A 239 31.86 -17.64 22.44
N PRO A 240 31.18 -17.87 23.57
CA PRO A 240 30.28 -19.02 23.68
C PRO A 240 29.13 -18.86 22.69
N ALA A 241 28.91 -19.90 21.90
CA ALA A 241 27.73 -20.01 21.05
C ALA A 241 26.47 -19.89 21.92
N ARG A 242 25.62 -18.90 21.61
CA ARG A 242 24.37 -18.67 22.33
C ARG A 242 23.36 -19.73 21.91
N THR A 243 23.21 -20.78 22.73
CA THR A 243 22.05 -21.68 22.65
C THR A 243 20.93 -21.19 23.56
N SER A 244 19.67 -21.41 23.16
CA SER A 244 18.45 -20.79 23.71
C SER A 244 18.03 -21.23 25.12
N SER A 245 18.95 -21.65 25.98
CA SER A 245 18.63 -22.00 27.36
C SER A 245 19.84 -21.75 28.27
N GLY A 246 19.82 -20.64 29.01
CA GLY A 246 20.58 -20.39 30.25
C GLY A 246 22.12 -20.33 30.17
N VAL A 247 22.70 -19.24 30.69
CA VAL A 247 24.16 -19.08 30.88
C VAL A 247 24.61 -19.79 32.16
N LEU A 248 25.56 -20.73 32.06
CA LEU A 248 26.32 -21.25 33.20
C LEU A 248 27.78 -20.81 33.06
N GLY A 249 28.24 -19.97 33.98
CA GLY A 249 29.66 -19.64 34.12
C GLY A 249 30.37 -20.72 34.94
N ALA A 250 31.45 -21.28 34.42
CA ALA A 250 32.33 -22.15 35.19
C ALA A 250 33.70 -21.48 35.37
N ALA A 251 34.07 -21.28 36.63
CA ALA A 251 35.37 -20.78 37.06
C ALA A 251 36.43 -21.91 37.01
N SER A 252 37.64 -21.55 36.63
CA SER A 252 38.83 -22.41 36.68
C SER A 252 39.28 -22.69 38.11
N PRO A 253 39.95 -23.83 38.34
CA PRO A 253 41.09 -23.85 39.24
C PRO A 253 42.37 -24.34 38.55
N SER A 254 43.48 -23.85 39.08
CA SER A 254 44.84 -24.00 38.56
C SER A 254 45.59 -25.15 39.26
N ALA A 255 46.63 -25.61 38.55
CA ALA A 255 47.91 -26.13 39.03
C ALA A 255 48.15 -27.66 39.15
N SER A 256 49.26 -28.05 38.49
CA SER A 256 50.35 -28.96 38.95
C SER A 256 50.46 -30.31 38.23
N ALA A 257 51.53 -30.45 37.44
CA ALA A 257 52.15 -31.74 37.06
C ALA A 257 53.45 -31.94 37.86
N PRO A 258 53.93 -33.19 38.04
CA PRO A 258 55.12 -33.58 37.25
C PRO A 258 55.17 -35.07 36.82
N SER A 259 56.12 -35.32 35.93
CA SER A 259 56.39 -36.52 35.11
C SER A 259 56.97 -37.75 35.83
N ALA A 260 56.69 -38.97 35.30
CA ALA A 260 57.67 -39.88 34.66
C ALA A 260 57.43 -41.41 34.88
N SER A 261 57.61 -42.16 33.78
CA SER A 261 58.08 -43.57 33.64
C SER A 261 57.23 -44.79 34.07
N ALA A 262 57.01 -45.70 33.10
CA ALA A 262 56.61 -47.12 33.21
C ALA A 262 57.85 -48.05 33.09
N PRO A 263 57.81 -49.41 32.96
CA PRO A 263 56.77 -50.48 33.03
C PRO A 263 57.25 -51.72 33.89
N PRO A 264 56.89 -53.04 33.72
CA PRO A 264 55.90 -53.77 32.87
C PRO A 264 55.10 -54.96 33.55
N ALA A 265 54.06 -55.52 32.87
CA ALA A 265 53.85 -56.98 32.61
C ALA A 265 52.45 -57.40 32.06
N SER A 266 52.45 -58.06 30.88
CA SER A 266 51.67 -59.25 30.38
C SER A 266 50.11 -59.20 30.21
N ALA A 267 49.51 -59.05 29.00
CA ALA A 267 49.18 -60.00 27.87
C ALA A 267 47.83 -60.80 28.04
N PRO A 268 47.05 -61.22 26.98
CA PRO A 268 47.35 -61.36 25.54
C PRO A 268 46.28 -60.96 24.44
N GLN A 269 46.78 -60.81 23.19
CA GLN A 269 46.26 -61.13 21.82
C GLN A 269 44.92 -60.60 21.20
N GLN A 270 45.10 -59.69 20.20
CA GLN A 270 44.57 -59.56 18.80
C GLN A 270 43.10 -59.91 18.40
N PRO A 271 42.43 -59.10 17.53
CA PRO A 271 42.76 -58.99 16.08
C PRO A 271 42.66 -57.60 15.39
N GLN A 272 43.53 -57.46 14.37
CA GLN A 272 43.46 -56.78 13.05
C GLN A 272 42.91 -55.35 12.87
N GLN A 273 43.71 -54.55 12.15
CA GLN A 273 43.50 -53.16 11.72
C GLN A 273 42.70 -53.06 10.41
N GLN A 274 41.76 -52.11 10.34
CA GLN A 274 41.35 -51.40 9.12
C GLN A 274 41.22 -49.89 9.42
N ALA A 275 41.65 -49.09 8.44
CA ALA A 275 41.82 -47.64 8.47
C ALA A 275 40.48 -46.86 8.34
N PRO A 276 40.45 -45.54 8.62
CA PRO A 276 39.22 -44.79 8.88
C PRO A 276 38.50 -44.33 7.61
N VAL A 277 37.16 -44.42 7.64
CA VAL A 277 36.24 -43.86 6.63
C VAL A 277 36.08 -42.34 6.83
N GLN A 278 36.43 -41.60 5.77
CA GLN A 278 36.21 -40.17 5.60
C GLN A 278 34.76 -39.85 5.19
N GLN A 279 34.38 -38.63 5.55
CA GLN A 279 33.12 -37.95 5.29
C GLN A 279 32.73 -37.92 3.80
N THR A 280 31.42 -38.06 3.56
CA THR A 280 30.75 -37.96 2.26
C THR A 280 30.72 -36.52 1.75
N ALA A 281 31.30 -36.31 0.57
CA ALA A 281 31.10 -35.14 -0.30
C ALA A 281 30.14 -35.50 -1.47
N PRO A 282 29.41 -34.53 -2.06
CA PRO A 282 28.48 -34.80 -3.17
C PRO A 282 29.22 -35.08 -4.49
N VAL A 283 28.78 -36.12 -5.20
CA VAL A 283 29.34 -36.58 -6.48
C VAL A 283 28.92 -35.66 -7.63
N GLN A 284 29.93 -35.18 -8.37
CA GLN A 284 29.81 -34.47 -9.64
C GLN A 284 29.49 -35.45 -10.79
N GLN A 285 28.55 -35.08 -11.66
CA GLN A 285 28.28 -35.76 -12.93
C GLN A 285 29.25 -35.29 -14.04
N PRO A 286 29.56 -36.14 -15.05
CA PRO A 286 30.46 -35.78 -16.15
C PRO A 286 29.83 -34.81 -17.17
N PRO A 287 30.64 -34.06 -17.94
CA PRO A 287 30.18 -32.98 -18.82
C PRO A 287 29.45 -33.47 -20.08
N GLN A 288 28.24 -32.94 -20.32
CA GLN A 288 27.51 -33.11 -21.58
C GLN A 288 27.99 -32.10 -22.63
N GLN A 289 28.22 -32.57 -23.85
CA GLN A 289 28.54 -31.75 -25.03
C GLN A 289 27.36 -30.84 -25.45
N PRO A 290 27.62 -29.73 -26.16
CA PRO A 290 26.60 -28.74 -26.53
C PRO A 290 25.61 -29.29 -27.56
N GLN A 291 24.31 -29.26 -27.24
CA GLN A 291 23.24 -29.53 -28.21
C GLN A 291 23.02 -28.30 -29.11
N GLN A 292 23.02 -28.53 -30.43
CA GLN A 292 22.62 -27.56 -31.46
C GLN A 292 21.13 -27.18 -31.32
N PRO A 293 20.72 -25.96 -31.75
CA PRO A 293 19.32 -25.53 -31.75
C PRO A 293 18.47 -26.35 -32.75
N ALA A 294 17.30 -26.81 -32.30
CA ALA A 294 16.29 -27.44 -33.14
C ALA A 294 15.73 -26.44 -34.18
N GLN A 295 15.72 -26.84 -35.45
CA GLN A 295 15.03 -26.15 -36.53
C GLN A 295 13.50 -26.38 -36.46
N PRO A 296 12.68 -25.41 -36.90
CA PRO A 296 11.22 -25.57 -36.94
C PRO A 296 10.81 -26.56 -38.04
N ILE A 297 9.92 -27.49 -37.69
CA ILE A 297 9.33 -28.46 -38.63
C ILE A 297 8.44 -27.70 -39.62
N ALA A 298 8.80 -27.78 -40.91
CA ALA A 298 8.00 -27.34 -42.03
C ALA A 298 6.82 -28.29 -42.25
N SER A 299 5.62 -27.74 -42.39
CA SER A 299 4.42 -28.44 -42.83
C SER A 299 4.50 -28.73 -44.34
N ALA A 300 4.39 -30.01 -44.70
CA ALA A 300 4.27 -30.46 -46.08
C ALA A 300 2.79 -30.55 -46.53
N PRO A 301 2.49 -30.36 -47.84
CA PRO A 301 1.15 -30.12 -48.37
C PRO A 301 0.40 -31.40 -48.80
N PRO A 302 -0.94 -31.41 -48.84
CA PRO A 302 -1.69 -32.42 -49.60
C PRO A 302 -1.91 -31.98 -51.07
N ALA A 303 -1.69 -32.91 -52.00
CA ALA A 303 -1.94 -32.79 -53.44
C ALA A 303 -3.29 -33.47 -53.83
N PRO A 304 -3.85 -33.21 -55.04
CA PRO A 304 -5.28 -32.99 -55.24
C PRO A 304 -6.06 -34.18 -55.81
N ALA A 305 -7.39 -34.18 -55.64
CA ALA A 305 -8.33 -34.95 -56.45
C ALA A 305 -9.39 -34.02 -57.08
N SER A 306 -9.44 -34.07 -58.41
CA SER A 306 -10.46 -33.59 -59.36
C SER A 306 -11.81 -34.30 -59.13
N ALA A 307 -13.02 -33.82 -59.50
CA ALA A 307 -13.52 -32.98 -60.59
C ALA A 307 -14.92 -32.40 -60.24
N PRO A 308 -15.54 -31.54 -61.08
CA PRO A 308 -16.60 -30.60 -60.71
C PRO A 308 -18.03 -31.07 -61.05
N TYR A 309 -19.04 -30.56 -60.32
CA TYR A 309 -20.44 -30.56 -60.79
C TYR A 309 -21.04 -29.15 -60.68
N ARG A 310 -21.67 -28.70 -61.76
CA ARG A 310 -22.34 -27.39 -61.95
C ARG A 310 -23.88 -27.55 -61.88
N PRO A 311 -24.65 -26.46 -61.84
CA PRO A 311 -25.92 -26.33 -61.10
C PRO A 311 -27.17 -26.66 -61.92
N GLY A 312 -28.29 -26.88 -61.21
CA GLY A 312 -29.65 -26.94 -61.77
C GLY A 312 -30.70 -26.49 -60.76
N SER A 313 -31.41 -25.41 -61.12
CA SER A 313 -32.63 -24.85 -60.54
C SER A 313 -33.80 -25.84 -60.53
N LEU A 314 -34.80 -25.62 -59.65
CA LEU A 314 -36.24 -25.50 -59.99
C LEU A 314 -37.09 -25.08 -58.77
N SER A 315 -38.07 -24.20 -59.05
CA SER A 315 -39.22 -23.68 -58.28
C SER A 315 -39.85 -24.66 -57.27
N GLY A 316 -40.49 -24.29 -56.16
CA GLY A 316 -41.31 -23.13 -55.82
C GLY A 316 -42.76 -23.59 -55.56
N VAL A 317 -43.21 -23.69 -54.31
CA VAL A 317 -44.64 -23.71 -53.89
C VAL A 317 -44.77 -23.24 -52.42
N ALA A 318 -45.63 -22.24 -52.21
CA ALA A 318 -46.38 -21.96 -50.98
C ALA A 318 -47.86 -21.74 -51.40
N PRO A 319 -48.88 -21.59 -50.52
CA PRO A 319 -49.02 -21.81 -49.07
C PRO A 319 -50.29 -22.64 -48.68
N GLN A 320 -50.42 -23.10 -47.42
CA GLN A 320 -51.75 -23.35 -46.79
C GLN A 320 -51.73 -23.06 -45.27
N GLN A 321 -52.86 -22.52 -44.77
CA GLN A 321 -53.08 -21.94 -43.44
C GLN A 321 -53.91 -22.84 -42.48
N GLN A 322 -53.62 -22.67 -41.17
CA GLN A 322 -54.46 -22.78 -39.94
C GLN A 322 -54.95 -24.17 -39.42
N PRO A 323 -55.23 -24.36 -38.08
CA PRO A 323 -55.31 -23.39 -36.96
C PRO A 323 -54.58 -23.77 -35.64
N ALA A 324 -54.56 -22.81 -34.70
CA ALA A 324 -54.00 -22.87 -33.34
C ALA A 324 -54.71 -23.86 -32.37
N PRO A 325 -54.02 -24.25 -31.28
CA PRO A 325 -54.55 -23.93 -29.94
C PRO A 325 -53.50 -23.40 -28.93
N GLN A 326 -54.03 -22.83 -27.85
CA GLN A 326 -53.41 -21.96 -26.84
C GLN A 326 -52.39 -22.58 -25.87
N GLN A 327 -51.65 -21.66 -25.25
CA GLN A 327 -50.52 -21.78 -24.31
C GLN A 327 -50.77 -22.62 -23.04
N ALA A 328 -49.72 -23.34 -22.62
CA ALA A 328 -49.46 -23.71 -21.23
C ALA A 328 -47.96 -23.51 -20.92
N ALA A 329 -47.65 -22.75 -19.87
CA ALA A 329 -46.29 -22.42 -19.45
C ALA A 329 -45.70 -23.49 -18.50
N PRO A 330 -44.41 -23.83 -18.60
CA PRO A 330 -43.68 -24.48 -17.52
C PRO A 330 -42.96 -23.46 -16.61
N GLN A 331 -43.12 -23.69 -15.31
CA GLN A 331 -42.69 -22.88 -14.19
C GLN A 331 -41.16 -22.91 -13.98
N GLN A 332 -40.56 -21.74 -13.71
CA GLN A 332 -39.22 -21.63 -13.13
C GLN A 332 -39.33 -21.68 -11.60
N SER A 333 -38.59 -22.61 -11.00
CA SER A 333 -38.37 -22.77 -9.57
C SER A 333 -37.32 -21.79 -9.05
N ALA A 334 -37.67 -21.03 -8.01
CA ALA A 334 -36.76 -20.31 -7.12
C ALA A 334 -36.78 -20.95 -5.73
N PRO A 335 -35.67 -20.88 -4.94
CA PRO A 335 -35.74 -20.88 -3.49
C PRO A 335 -35.47 -19.44 -2.97
N ARG A 336 -36.47 -18.73 -2.43
CA ARG A 336 -37.02 -18.78 -1.06
C ARG A 336 -36.22 -17.91 -0.08
N ASN A 337 -36.65 -16.64 0.00
CA ASN A 337 -36.48 -15.78 1.18
C ASN A 337 -37.70 -16.02 2.09
N ASP A 338 -37.48 -16.50 3.30
CA ASP A 338 -38.40 -16.40 4.44
C ASP A 338 -37.83 -15.26 5.30
N GLY A 339 -38.47 -14.10 5.48
CA GLY A 339 -39.65 -13.85 6.33
C GLY A 339 -39.18 -13.03 7.55
N TRP A 340 -39.84 -12.01 8.10
CA TRP A 340 -41.23 -11.58 8.12
C TRP A 340 -41.28 -10.14 8.71
N SER A 341 -42.10 -9.27 8.09
CA SER A 341 -43.08 -8.32 8.67
C SER A 341 -42.80 -7.58 9.99
N ASP A 342 -43.13 -6.29 10.16
CA ASP A 342 -44.48 -5.76 9.97
C ASP A 342 -44.56 -4.21 9.87
N ALA A 343 -45.71 -3.74 9.39
CA ALA A 343 -46.06 -2.41 8.85
C ALA A 343 -45.92 -1.18 9.78
N THR A 344 -45.77 0.03 9.23
CA THR A 344 -46.90 0.98 9.06
C THR A 344 -46.66 1.96 7.91
N GLN A 345 -47.66 2.03 7.01
CA GLN A 345 -47.85 3.00 5.91
C GLN A 345 -48.01 4.43 6.46
N ILE A 346 -47.74 5.54 5.75
CA ILE A 346 -48.67 6.19 4.81
C ILE A 346 -47.96 7.39 4.12
N ALA A 347 -48.13 7.46 2.79
CA ALA A 347 -48.30 8.58 1.85
C ALA A 347 -47.46 9.90 1.86
N THR A 348 -47.09 10.25 0.62
CA THR A 348 -46.60 11.51 0.00
C THR A 348 -47.64 12.68 -0.01
N PRO A 349 -47.39 13.86 -0.64
CA PRO A 349 -46.47 14.96 -0.26
C PRO A 349 -47.11 16.39 -0.34
N ARG A 350 -46.28 17.43 -0.08
CA ARG A 350 -46.29 18.88 -0.53
C ARG A 350 -46.68 19.98 0.52
N PRO A 351 -46.33 21.28 0.32
CA PRO A 351 -45.03 21.96 0.54
C PRO A 351 -45.06 23.21 1.47
N ALA A 352 -43.86 23.82 1.63
CA ALA A 352 -43.54 25.22 2.00
C ALA A 352 -43.39 25.60 3.49
N VAL A 353 -42.24 26.19 3.83
CA VAL A 353 -42.06 27.61 4.23
C VAL A 353 -40.56 27.85 4.55
N GLN A 354 -39.98 28.90 3.96
CA GLN A 354 -38.66 29.46 4.27
C GLN A 354 -38.75 30.41 5.48
N PRO A 355 -37.69 30.59 6.29
CA PRO A 355 -37.51 31.80 7.08
C PRO A 355 -36.57 32.81 6.39
N GLN A 356 -37.06 34.05 6.30
CA GLN A 356 -36.40 35.22 5.72
C GLN A 356 -35.39 35.86 6.69
N ALA A 357 -34.40 36.53 6.10
CA ALA A 357 -33.46 37.46 6.73
C ALA A 357 -34.12 38.81 7.08
N PRO A 358 -33.49 39.64 7.94
CA PRO A 358 -33.68 41.08 7.94
C PRO A 358 -32.56 41.83 7.18
N VAL A 359 -32.99 42.64 6.23
CA VAL A 359 -32.41 43.91 5.72
C VAL A 359 -32.16 44.91 6.87
N GLY A 360 -31.26 45.91 6.85
CA GLY A 360 -30.37 46.54 5.87
C GLY A 360 -30.02 47.97 6.36
N GLY A 361 -28.87 48.53 5.94
CA GLY A 361 -28.43 49.94 6.13
C GLY A 361 -27.87 50.26 7.54
N GLU A 362 -26.77 50.99 7.75
CA GLU A 362 -26.24 52.15 7.04
C GLU A 362 -24.76 52.39 7.42
N THR A 363 -23.96 52.83 6.45
CA THR A 363 -22.55 53.23 6.54
C THR A 363 -22.38 54.51 7.37
N ILE A 364 -21.50 54.55 8.40
CA ILE A 364 -20.52 55.62 8.69
C ILE A 364 -19.41 55.07 9.62
N ALA A 365 -18.16 55.07 9.15
CA ALA A 365 -16.97 55.37 9.96
C ALA A 365 -16.57 56.82 9.59
N PRO A 366 -15.86 57.64 10.40
CA PRO A 366 -14.80 57.23 11.34
C PRO A 366 -14.77 57.99 12.69
N ASP A 367 -13.83 57.61 13.55
CA ASP A 367 -12.81 58.49 14.17
C ASP A 367 -12.57 58.29 15.68
N ALA A 368 -11.29 58.42 16.03
CA ALA A 368 -10.69 58.67 17.35
C ALA A 368 -10.70 57.60 18.48
N LEU A 369 -9.54 56.94 18.62
CA LEU A 369 -8.85 56.56 19.89
C LEU A 369 -8.69 57.77 20.86
N PRO A 370 -8.20 57.66 22.14
CA PRO A 370 -7.69 56.49 22.90
C PRO A 370 -8.11 56.46 24.41
N ASP A 371 -7.49 55.53 25.17
CA ASP A 371 -7.13 55.59 26.60
C ASP A 371 -8.24 55.57 27.68
N ASP A 372 -8.33 54.50 28.49
CA ASP A 372 -7.56 54.45 29.74
C ASP A 372 -7.82 53.22 30.63
N VAL A 373 -6.72 52.91 31.30
CA VAL A 373 -6.31 51.94 32.33
C VAL A 373 -7.29 51.39 33.40
N ALA A 374 -6.89 50.20 33.85
CA ALA A 374 -6.84 49.70 35.24
C ALA A 374 -8.01 48.90 35.84
N GLU A 375 -7.72 47.61 36.00
CA GLU A 375 -7.91 46.76 37.18
C GLU A 375 -8.82 47.26 38.31
N THR A 376 -9.85 46.47 38.64
CA THR A 376 -10.17 46.16 40.04
C THR A 376 -10.75 44.75 40.14
N ARG A 377 -10.08 43.93 40.96
CA ARG A 377 -10.42 42.56 41.32
C ARG A 377 -11.76 42.47 42.05
N LEU A 378 -12.54 41.44 41.73
CA LEU A 378 -13.39 40.75 42.70
C LEU A 378 -13.24 39.24 42.51
N SER A 379 -12.66 38.61 43.52
CA SER A 379 -12.49 37.17 43.69
C SER A 379 -13.72 36.62 44.40
N SER A 380 -14.44 35.69 43.76
CA SER A 380 -15.31 34.75 44.47
C SER A 380 -15.75 33.62 43.54
N GLY A 381 -15.38 32.39 43.91
CA GLY A 381 -15.87 31.18 43.27
C GLY A 381 -14.83 30.10 43.03
N ARG A 382 -14.11 29.70 44.09
CA ARG A 382 -13.34 28.44 44.09
C ARG A 382 -14.36 27.28 43.97
N ARG A 383 -14.74 26.94 42.74
CA ARG A 383 -15.28 25.60 42.45
C ARG A 383 -14.21 24.59 42.88
N PRO A 384 -14.56 23.49 43.54
CA PRO A 384 -13.61 22.41 43.73
C PRO A 384 -13.10 22.05 42.33
N GLN A 385 -11.79 22.21 42.11
CA GLN A 385 -11.15 21.70 40.92
C GLN A 385 -11.32 20.19 40.99
N GLN A 386 -12.40 19.69 40.38
CA GLN A 386 -12.53 18.27 40.08
C GLN A 386 -11.31 17.95 39.23
N GLN A 387 -10.40 17.14 39.79
CA GLN A 387 -9.26 16.65 39.02
C GLN A 387 -9.81 16.05 37.72
N PRO A 388 -9.23 16.39 36.56
CA PRO A 388 -9.68 15.80 35.32
C PRO A 388 -9.59 14.28 35.47
N ILE A 389 -10.67 13.58 35.16
CA ILE A 389 -10.65 12.11 35.15
C ILE A 389 -9.75 11.73 33.99
N VAL A 390 -8.58 11.19 34.32
CA VAL A 390 -7.59 10.75 33.34
C VAL A 390 -7.70 9.25 33.18
N ALA A 391 -8.00 8.80 31.96
CA ALA A 391 -7.84 7.40 31.58
C ALA A 391 -6.52 7.24 30.85
N VAL A 392 -5.77 6.17 31.11
CA VAL A 392 -4.57 5.87 30.33
C VAL A 392 -4.94 4.83 29.29
N ILE A 393 -4.60 5.08 28.03
CA ILE A 393 -4.64 4.03 27.00
C ILE A 393 -3.21 3.67 26.62
N GLN A 394 -2.96 2.36 26.44
CA GLN A 394 -1.69 1.86 25.94
C GLN A 394 -1.92 1.14 24.61
N LEU A 395 -1.22 1.57 23.57
CA LEU A 395 -1.26 0.90 22.27
C LEU A 395 -0.40 -0.36 22.24
N ASP A 396 -0.65 -1.22 21.26
CA ASP A 396 0.16 -2.39 20.91
C ASP A 396 1.64 -2.06 20.61
N THR A 397 1.92 -0.83 20.19
CA THR A 397 3.28 -0.29 19.99
C THR A 397 4.02 0.00 21.29
N GLY A 398 3.31 0.04 22.42
CA GLY A 398 3.83 0.41 23.73
C GLY A 398 3.57 1.88 24.10
N ASP A 399 3.17 2.71 23.15
CA ASP A 399 2.85 4.13 23.36
C ASP A 399 1.70 4.29 24.37
N ARG A 400 1.84 5.25 25.29
CA ARG A 400 0.85 5.54 26.34
C ARG A 400 0.30 6.94 26.18
N PHE A 401 -1.01 7.09 26.28
CA PHE A 401 -1.71 8.36 26.16
C PHE A 401 -2.65 8.58 27.33
N ASP A 402 -2.53 9.74 27.96
CA ASP A 402 -3.40 10.20 29.03
C ASP A 402 -4.59 10.94 28.42
N LEU A 403 -5.78 10.36 28.56
CA LEU A 403 -7.03 10.88 28.04
C LEU A 403 -7.80 11.62 29.13
N SER A 404 -8.06 12.90 28.89
CA SER A 404 -9.00 13.71 29.67
C SER A 404 -10.18 14.12 28.80
N GLY A 405 -11.39 13.65 29.13
CA GLY A 405 -12.58 13.91 28.32
C GLY A 405 -12.68 13.01 27.08
N SER A 406 -12.92 13.60 25.90
CA SER A 406 -13.17 12.85 24.66
C SER A 406 -11.93 12.73 23.77
N ALA A 407 -11.77 11.60 23.08
CA ALA A 407 -10.66 11.33 22.19
C ALA A 407 -11.09 10.68 20.87
N LEU A 408 -10.54 11.13 19.74
CA LEU A 408 -10.67 10.47 18.46
C LEU A 408 -9.39 9.72 18.12
N ILE A 409 -9.52 8.46 17.70
CA ILE A 409 -8.39 7.61 17.30
C ILE A 409 -8.58 7.21 15.84
N GLY A 410 -7.51 7.31 15.04
CA GLY A 410 -7.52 6.85 13.67
C GLY A 410 -6.22 7.21 12.95
N ARG A 411 -6.11 6.92 11.65
CA ARG A 411 -4.89 7.27 10.89
C ARG A 411 -4.73 8.77 10.60
N ASN A 412 -5.82 9.53 10.66
CA ASN A 412 -5.86 10.99 10.49
C ASN A 412 -7.18 11.50 11.10
N PRO A 413 -7.31 11.42 12.44
CA PRO A 413 -8.57 11.69 13.11
C PRO A 413 -8.88 13.17 13.00
N ARG A 414 -10.11 13.48 12.57
CA ARG A 414 -10.63 14.84 12.54
C ARG A 414 -12.03 14.85 13.12
N PRO A 415 -12.34 15.83 13.99
CA PRO A 415 -13.71 16.02 14.47
C PRO A 415 -14.63 16.41 13.31
N GLU A 416 -15.89 16.02 13.41
CA GLU A 416 -16.94 16.47 12.50
C GLU A 416 -17.27 17.96 12.74
N PRO A 417 -17.83 18.67 11.74
CA PRO A 417 -18.21 20.08 11.91
C PRO A 417 -19.17 20.27 13.10
N GLY A 418 -18.73 21.04 14.11
CA GLY A 418 -19.50 21.28 15.35
C GLY A 418 -19.22 20.30 16.50
N GLU A 419 -18.40 19.26 16.27
CA GLU A 419 -17.95 18.32 17.31
C GLU A 419 -16.75 18.88 18.07
N THR A 420 -16.82 18.91 19.40
CA THR A 420 -15.69 19.30 20.26
C THR A 420 -15.06 18.07 20.87
N VAL A 421 -13.78 17.84 20.57
CA VAL A 421 -13.01 16.69 21.06
C VAL A 421 -11.77 17.18 21.79
N ALA A 422 -11.48 16.61 22.96
CA ALA A 422 -10.33 17.01 23.75
C ALA A 422 -9.00 16.52 23.15
N HIS A 423 -8.99 15.30 22.58
CA HIS A 423 -7.79 14.68 22.01
C HIS A 423 -8.03 14.12 20.61
N ALA A 424 -7.10 14.34 19.68
CA ALA A 424 -7.09 13.67 18.38
C ALA A 424 -5.78 12.90 18.25
N LEU A 425 -5.85 11.57 18.33
CA LEU A 425 -4.71 10.66 18.41
C LEU A 425 -4.46 9.96 17.06
N PRO A 426 -3.56 10.51 16.22
CA PRO A 426 -3.18 9.86 14.97
C PRO A 426 -2.36 8.60 15.26
N ILE A 427 -2.83 7.46 14.75
CA ILE A 427 -2.14 6.17 14.85
C ILE A 427 -1.49 5.84 13.51
N GLU A 428 -0.21 5.48 13.56
CA GLU A 428 0.51 5.07 12.35
C GLU A 428 0.03 3.69 11.88
N ASP A 429 -0.61 3.69 10.71
CA ASP A 429 -1.21 2.52 10.09
C ASP A 429 -0.77 2.38 8.63
N PRO A 430 0.44 1.83 8.39
CA PRO A 430 0.96 1.64 7.04
C PRO A 430 0.12 0.64 6.22
N THR A 431 -0.61 -0.25 6.91
CA THR A 431 -1.51 -1.27 6.36
C THR A 431 -2.86 -0.72 5.88
N GLN A 432 -3.23 0.52 6.24
CA GLN A 432 -4.56 1.09 5.98
C GLN A 432 -5.70 0.24 6.58
N SER A 433 -5.41 -0.47 7.67
CA SER A 433 -6.38 -1.24 8.45
C SER A 433 -7.27 -0.33 9.33
N ILE A 434 -6.89 0.93 9.50
CA ILE A 434 -7.51 1.91 10.39
C ILE A 434 -8.14 3.03 9.54
N SER A 435 -9.43 3.32 9.77
CA SER A 435 -10.13 4.47 9.19
C SER A 435 -9.48 5.81 9.57
N LYS A 436 -9.76 6.87 8.81
CA LYS A 436 -9.25 8.23 9.10
C LYS A 436 -9.59 8.63 10.54
N THR A 437 -10.87 8.49 10.89
CA THR A 437 -11.41 8.49 12.23
C THR A 437 -12.03 7.11 12.45
N HIS A 438 -11.53 6.33 13.40
CA HIS A 438 -11.89 4.92 13.60
C HIS A 438 -12.67 4.72 14.89
N LEU A 439 -12.13 5.21 16.02
CA LEU A 439 -12.78 5.13 17.32
C LEU A 439 -13.01 6.53 17.87
N PHE A 440 -14.08 6.67 18.63
CA PHE A 440 -14.30 7.76 19.58
C PHE A 440 -14.32 7.17 20.98
N ILE A 441 -13.53 7.74 21.88
CA ILE A 441 -13.49 7.37 23.29
C ILE A 441 -14.02 8.55 24.08
N GLU A 442 -14.92 8.27 25.02
CA GLU A 442 -15.43 9.27 25.95
C GLU A 442 -15.09 8.87 27.37
N VAL A 443 -14.35 9.74 28.06
CA VAL A 443 -14.03 9.61 29.48
C VAL A 443 -14.90 10.58 30.26
N THR A 444 -15.83 10.03 31.03
CA THR A 444 -16.76 10.80 31.87
C THR A 444 -16.66 10.34 33.33
N PRO A 445 -17.24 11.09 34.29
CA PRO A 445 -17.39 10.60 35.67
C PRO A 445 -18.18 9.30 35.82
N ALA A 446 -19.01 8.95 34.82
CA ALA A 446 -19.77 7.69 34.82
C ALA A 446 -18.95 6.49 34.33
N GLY A 447 -17.79 6.72 33.70
CA GLY A 447 -16.93 5.68 33.15
C GLY A 447 -16.38 6.02 31.77
N ILE A 448 -15.72 5.04 31.17
CA ILE A 448 -15.13 5.13 29.82
C ILE A 448 -16.02 4.36 28.85
N SER A 449 -16.32 4.98 27.71
CA SER A 449 -17.00 4.31 26.61
C SER A 449 -16.20 4.43 25.31
N VAL A 450 -16.35 3.43 24.44
CA VAL A 450 -15.77 3.42 23.10
C VAL A 450 -16.88 3.28 22.06
N VAL A 451 -16.76 4.03 20.97
CA VAL A 451 -17.68 4.03 19.84
C VAL A 451 -16.87 3.79 18.57
N ASP A 452 -17.27 2.80 17.77
CA ASP A 452 -16.74 2.64 16.42
C ASP A 452 -17.38 3.69 15.48
N ARG A 453 -16.54 4.53 14.85
CA ARG A 453 -16.97 5.65 13.98
C ARG A 453 -17.20 5.18 12.53
N HIS A 454 -18.04 4.16 12.38
CA HIS A 454 -18.33 3.53 11.08
C HIS A 454 -17.06 3.12 10.34
N SER A 455 -16.18 2.41 11.05
CA SER A 455 -14.90 2.00 10.49
C SER A 455 -15.08 0.96 9.37
N THR A 456 -14.13 0.89 8.43
CA THR A 456 -14.23 -0.05 7.30
C THR A 456 -13.91 -1.48 7.69
N ASN A 457 -13.03 -1.69 8.67
CA ASN A 457 -12.55 -3.02 9.08
C ASN A 457 -13.15 -3.48 10.42
N GLY A 458 -14.02 -2.67 11.02
CA GLY A 458 -14.66 -2.97 12.29
C GLY A 458 -13.75 -2.80 13.50
N SER A 459 -14.39 -2.86 14.66
CA SER A 459 -13.75 -2.83 15.97
C SER A 459 -14.35 -3.93 16.85
N ALA A 460 -13.59 -4.43 17.81
CA ALA A 460 -14.04 -5.46 18.74
C ALA A 460 -13.43 -5.24 20.13
N LEU A 461 -14.21 -5.50 21.17
CA LEU A 461 -13.78 -5.50 22.56
C LEU A 461 -13.43 -6.92 22.99
N ASP A 462 -12.20 -7.12 23.43
CA ASP A 462 -11.75 -8.33 24.10
C ASP A 462 -11.77 -8.09 25.62
N ARG A 463 -12.71 -8.77 26.29
CA ARG A 463 -12.83 -8.76 27.75
C ARG A 463 -12.51 -10.16 28.26
N GLN A 464 -11.37 -10.30 28.93
CA GLN A 464 -10.91 -11.55 29.55
C GLN A 464 -10.89 -12.74 28.55
N GLY A 465 -10.53 -12.50 27.29
CA GLY A 465 -10.47 -13.50 26.24
C GLY A 465 -11.79 -13.71 25.48
N THR A 466 -12.86 -13.01 25.86
CA THR A 466 -14.13 -13.02 25.12
C THR A 466 -14.17 -11.83 24.17
N LEU A 467 -14.05 -12.11 22.87
CA LEU A 467 -14.12 -11.10 21.82
C LEU A 467 -15.56 -10.79 21.42
N THR A 468 -15.98 -9.54 21.57
CA THR A 468 -17.30 -9.02 21.20
C THR A 468 -17.14 -7.93 20.15
N GLU A 469 -17.76 -8.08 18.98
CA GLU A 469 -17.71 -7.06 17.92
C GLU A 469 -18.50 -5.80 18.34
N LEU A 470 -17.94 -4.63 18.06
CA LEU A 470 -18.59 -3.34 18.33
C LEU A 470 -19.51 -2.98 17.17
N VAL A 471 -20.76 -2.66 17.48
CA VAL A 471 -21.70 -2.11 16.49
C VAL A 471 -21.32 -0.66 16.22
N SER A 472 -21.10 -0.29 14.96
CA SER A 472 -20.76 1.08 14.57
C SER A 472 -21.80 2.09 15.06
N GLY A 473 -21.32 3.18 15.66
CA GLY A 473 -22.14 4.26 16.21
C GLY A 473 -22.73 3.99 17.60
N VAL A 474 -22.59 2.77 18.15
CA VAL A 474 -23.11 2.43 19.47
C VAL A 474 -22.01 2.54 20.53
N PRO A 475 -22.23 3.32 21.62
CA PRO A 475 -21.27 3.39 22.71
C PRO A 475 -21.25 2.10 23.53
N VAL A 476 -20.05 1.55 23.71
CA VAL A 476 -19.82 0.33 24.50
C VAL A 476 -18.95 0.68 25.72
N PRO A 477 -19.39 0.37 26.95
CA PRO A 477 -18.62 0.65 28.16
C PRO A 477 -17.40 -0.28 28.27
N VAL A 478 -16.25 0.31 28.58
CA VAL A 478 -14.98 -0.39 28.76
C VAL A 478 -14.46 -0.23 30.18
N GLN A 479 -13.72 -1.23 30.65
CA GLN A 479 -13.13 -1.28 31.98
C GLN A 479 -11.60 -1.28 31.87
N PRO A 480 -10.89 -0.83 32.91
CA PRO A 480 -9.44 -1.01 32.99
C PRO A 480 -9.07 -2.51 32.82
N GLY A 481 -8.11 -2.79 31.95
CA GLY A 481 -7.68 -4.12 31.54
C GLY A 481 -8.36 -4.65 30.27
N ASP A 482 -9.45 -4.03 29.81
CA ASP A 482 -10.07 -4.38 28.53
C ASP A 482 -9.16 -4.01 27.36
N VAL A 483 -9.20 -4.83 26.30
CA VAL A 483 -8.47 -4.59 25.06
C VAL A 483 -9.46 -4.30 23.94
N VAL A 484 -9.36 -3.14 23.31
CA VAL A 484 -10.12 -2.82 22.09
C VAL A 484 -9.22 -3.06 20.89
N ARG A 485 -9.68 -3.96 20.00
CA ARG A 485 -9.08 -4.24 18.70
C ARG A 485 -9.77 -3.39 17.64
N PHE A 486 -9.00 -2.73 16.79
CA PHE A 486 -9.50 -1.85 15.74
C PHE A 486 -8.59 -1.97 14.51
N GLY A 487 -9.15 -2.43 13.39
CA GLY A 487 -8.31 -2.89 12.27
C GLY A 487 -7.31 -3.97 12.71
N ASP A 488 -6.03 -3.78 12.39
CA ASP A 488 -4.93 -4.68 12.78
C ASP A 488 -4.22 -4.26 14.08
N ARG A 489 -4.76 -3.26 14.81
CA ARG A 489 -4.18 -2.71 16.03
C ARG A 489 -5.03 -3.03 17.24
N SER A 490 -4.44 -2.84 18.42
CA SER A 490 -5.15 -2.93 19.69
C SER A 490 -4.69 -1.85 20.65
N LEU A 491 -5.60 -1.44 21.52
CA LEU A 491 -5.30 -0.60 22.68
C LEU A 491 -5.87 -1.24 23.94
N THR A 492 -5.19 -1.01 25.06
CA THR A 492 -5.60 -1.49 26.38
C THR A 492 -5.91 -0.29 27.27
N PHE A 493 -7.02 -0.36 28.00
CA PHE A 493 -7.36 0.67 28.99
C PHE A 493 -6.65 0.40 30.31
N ALA A 494 -6.06 1.42 30.92
CA ALA A 494 -5.47 1.40 32.24
C ALA A 494 -5.99 2.59 33.06
N LEU A 495 -6.05 2.43 34.38
CA LEU A 495 -6.28 3.57 35.27
C LEU A 495 -4.98 4.38 35.35
N SER A 496 -5.09 5.71 35.41
CA SER A 496 -3.94 6.55 35.73
C SER A 496 -3.48 6.26 37.16
N ASP A 497 -2.22 5.89 37.35
CA ASP A 497 -1.58 5.81 38.68
C ASP A 497 -1.43 7.23 39.25
N GLN A 498 -2.53 7.79 39.75
CA GLN A 498 -2.58 9.01 40.57
C GLN A 498 -3.07 8.66 41.98
N ALA A 499 -2.42 7.65 42.58
CA ALA A 499 -2.52 7.34 44.01
C ALA A 499 -1.18 6.78 44.49
N GLY A 500 -0.14 7.62 44.50
CA GLY A 500 1.20 7.17 44.88
C GLY A 500 2.30 8.22 44.92
N ALA A 501 2.01 9.46 45.34
CA ALA A 501 3.04 10.39 45.82
C ALA A 501 2.40 11.53 46.63
N SER A 502 2.48 11.36 47.96
CA SER A 502 2.47 12.37 49.04
C SER A 502 1.28 13.33 49.18
#